data_AF-A0A1T5R2J8-F1
#
_entry.id   AF-A0A1T5R2J8-F1
#
_cell.length_a   1.000
_cell.length_b   1.000
_cell.length_c   1.000
_cell.angle_alpha   90.00
_cell.angle_beta   90.00
_cell.angle_gamma   90.00
#
_symmetry.space_group_name_H-M   'P 1'
#
loop_
_entity.id
_entity.type
_entity.pdbx_description
1 polymer ?
#
loop_
_entity_poly.entity_id
_entity_poly.type
_entity_poly.pdbx_seq_one_letter_code
_entity_poly.pdbx_strand_id
1 'polypeptide(L)'
;MLFGRNEFGVHDELSSGVGTGAAGLSPARPHLTLVQNDFDALAAVADDQWQEKALCAQTDPEAFFPEKGGSTREAKRICQGCEVKDECLEYALANDERFGIWGGLSERERRRLKRGII
;
A
#
# COMPACT_ATOMS: atom_id res chain seq x y z
N MET A 1 1.95 -1.99 30.29
CA MET A 1 1.73 -3.16 29.41
C MET A 1 3.11 -3.65 29.01
N LEU A 2 3.63 -4.58 29.82
CA LEU A 2 4.97 -5.16 29.67
C LEU A 2 4.87 -6.38 28.76
N PHE A 3 5.86 -6.49 27.87
CA PHE A 3 6.13 -7.64 27.02
C PHE A 3 6.16 -8.94 27.83
N GLY A 4 5.39 -9.94 27.38
CA GLY A 4 5.41 -11.30 27.90
C GLY A 4 5.73 -12.29 26.79
N ARG A 5 6.99 -12.72 26.75
CA ARG A 5 7.49 -13.89 25.99
C ARG A 5 6.77 -15.15 26.46
N ASN A 6 6.29 -15.97 25.53
CA ASN A 6 6.00 -17.39 25.79
C ASN A 6 6.82 -18.25 24.81
N GLU A 7 7.88 -18.84 25.36
CA GLU A 7 8.66 -19.94 24.82
C GLU A 7 8.02 -21.26 25.30
N PHE A 8 7.61 -22.15 24.39
CA PHE A 8 7.34 -23.58 24.62
C PHE A 8 7.47 -24.25 23.23
N GLY A 9 8.48 -25.06 22.91
CA GLY A 9 8.89 -26.30 23.59
C GLY A 9 8.29 -27.48 22.80
N VAL A 10 8.95 -27.92 21.72
CA VAL A 10 9.70 -29.21 21.55
C VAL A 10 8.87 -30.50 21.54
N HIS A 11 9.33 -31.43 20.66
CA HIS A 11 9.16 -32.91 20.61
C HIS A 11 7.73 -33.49 20.42
N ASP A 12 7.47 -34.58 19.69
CA ASP A 12 8.27 -35.78 19.40
C ASP A 12 7.65 -36.64 18.26
N GLU A 13 8.54 -37.33 17.56
CA GLU A 13 8.49 -38.58 16.74
C GLU A 13 7.19 -39.21 16.14
N LEU A 14 7.34 -39.73 14.90
CA LEU A 14 7.45 -41.17 14.53
C LEU A 14 7.12 -41.32 13.02
N SER A 15 8.10 -41.58 12.15
CA SER A 15 8.67 -42.89 11.80
C SER A 15 7.87 -43.67 10.76
N SER A 16 8.47 -43.92 9.58
CA SER A 16 8.64 -45.25 8.96
C SER A 16 8.92 -45.15 7.46
N GLY A 17 9.93 -45.88 6.98
CA GLY A 17 9.97 -46.33 5.59
C GLY A 17 11.35 -46.41 4.92
N VAL A 18 11.96 -47.59 5.01
CA VAL A 18 13.20 -48.04 4.34
C VAL A 18 13.18 -47.87 2.82
N GLY A 19 14.33 -47.51 2.24
CA GLY A 19 14.61 -47.60 0.80
C GLY A 19 16.10 -47.74 0.51
N THR A 20 16.59 -48.98 0.44
CA THR A 20 17.95 -49.34 0.02
C THR A 20 18.11 -49.18 -1.50
N GLY A 21 19.19 -48.55 -1.96
CA GLY A 21 19.54 -48.57 -3.39
C GLY A 21 20.67 -47.61 -3.76
N ALA A 22 21.91 -48.11 -3.74
CA ALA A 22 23.08 -47.42 -4.27
C ALA A 22 23.20 -47.65 -5.78
N ALA A 23 23.23 -46.59 -6.58
CA ALA A 23 23.93 -46.55 -7.88
C ALA A 23 23.89 -45.14 -8.50
N GLY A 24 25.06 -44.58 -8.80
CA GLY A 24 25.22 -43.50 -9.78
C GLY A 24 25.61 -42.14 -9.21
N LEU A 25 26.91 -41.92 -9.02
CA LEU A 25 27.48 -40.57 -9.02
C LEU A 25 27.29 -39.98 -10.43
N SER A 26 26.27 -39.14 -10.59
CA SER A 26 26.19 -38.16 -11.66
C SER A 26 26.56 -36.82 -11.03
N PRO A 27 27.49 -36.01 -11.56
CA PRO A 27 27.71 -34.67 -11.04
C PRO A 27 26.43 -33.89 -11.30
N ALA A 28 25.61 -33.74 -10.26
CA ALA A 28 24.45 -32.90 -10.29
C ALA A 28 24.93 -31.50 -10.68
N ARG A 29 24.61 -31.08 -11.91
CA ARG A 29 24.65 -29.66 -12.28
C ARG A 29 23.89 -28.93 -11.17
N PRO A 30 24.48 -27.93 -10.49
CA PRO A 30 23.73 -27.17 -9.50
C PRO A 30 22.56 -26.56 -10.26
N HIS A 31 21.37 -27.12 -10.07
CA HIS A 31 20.15 -26.53 -10.57
C HIS A 31 19.96 -25.29 -9.70
N LEU A 32 20.22 -24.13 -10.30
CA LEU A 32 19.88 -22.85 -9.69
C LEU A 32 18.39 -22.89 -9.40
N THR A 33 18.01 -23.17 -8.15
CA THR A 33 16.65 -22.97 -7.68
C THR A 33 16.45 -21.47 -7.68
N LEU A 34 15.70 -20.97 -8.67
CA LEU A 34 15.20 -19.61 -8.63
C LEU A 34 14.37 -19.48 -7.35
N VAL A 35 14.88 -18.76 -6.36
CA VAL A 35 14.07 -18.21 -5.27
C VAL A 35 13.28 -17.06 -5.89
N GLN A 36 12.33 -17.41 -6.76
CA GLN A 36 11.24 -16.52 -7.14
C GLN A 36 10.30 -16.52 -5.95
N ASN A 37 10.37 -15.49 -5.09
CA ASN A 37 9.21 -15.01 -4.32
C ASN A 37 9.44 -13.78 -3.44
N ASP A 38 10.65 -13.23 -3.31
CA ASP A 38 10.85 -12.04 -2.46
C ASP A 38 10.78 -10.70 -3.23
N PHE A 39 10.99 -10.72 -4.55
CA PHE A 39 11.06 -9.47 -5.35
C PHE A 39 9.66 -8.93 -5.72
N ASP A 40 8.71 -9.79 -6.06
CA ASP A 40 7.33 -9.38 -6.37
C ASP A 40 6.59 -8.84 -5.13
N ALA A 41 6.90 -9.36 -3.94
CA ALA A 41 6.35 -8.86 -2.68
C ALA A 41 6.88 -7.46 -2.31
N LEU A 42 8.15 -7.17 -2.62
CA LEU A 42 8.74 -5.84 -2.43
C LEU A 42 8.26 -4.83 -3.49
N ALA A 43 7.96 -5.28 -4.70
CA ALA A 43 7.35 -4.45 -5.73
C ALA A 43 5.89 -4.07 -5.36
N ALA A 44 5.14 -4.99 -4.75
CA ALA A 44 3.77 -4.73 -4.32
C ALA A 44 3.67 -3.67 -3.19
N VAL A 45 4.68 -3.53 -2.34
CA VAL A 45 4.74 -2.43 -1.34
C VAL A 45 5.26 -1.11 -1.93
N ALA A 46 5.87 -1.13 -3.12
CA ALA A 46 6.37 0.08 -3.78
C ALA A 46 5.25 0.91 -4.44
N ASP A 47 4.06 0.32 -4.66
CA ASP A 47 2.88 0.99 -5.23
C ASP A 47 2.27 2.04 -4.27
N ASP A 48 2.56 1.99 -2.97
CA ASP A 48 1.98 2.91 -1.98
C ASP A 48 2.58 4.33 -1.97
N GLN A 49 3.63 4.59 -2.77
CA GLN A 49 4.31 5.90 -2.81
C GLN A 49 3.68 6.90 -3.80
N TRP A 50 2.37 6.81 -4.05
CA TRP A 50 1.66 7.74 -4.92
C TRP A 50 1.76 9.21 -4.45
N GLN A 51 1.94 9.43 -3.15
CA GLN A 51 2.08 10.75 -2.53
C GLN A 51 3.27 11.54 -3.10
N GLU A 52 4.37 10.86 -3.45
CA GLU A 52 5.57 11.49 -4.01
C GLU A 52 5.35 12.02 -5.42
N LYS A 53 4.40 11.43 -6.16
CA LYS A 53 4.01 11.83 -7.51
C LYS A 53 2.91 12.89 -7.52
N ALA A 54 2.40 13.29 -6.36
CA ALA A 54 1.28 14.22 -6.27
C ALA A 54 1.70 15.64 -6.70
N LEU A 55 1.00 16.20 -7.69
CA LEU A 55 1.25 17.58 -8.14
C LEU A 55 1.03 18.61 -7.03
N CYS A 56 0.15 18.34 -6.07
CA CYS A 56 -0.13 19.26 -4.97
C CYS A 56 1.11 19.55 -4.11
N ALA A 57 2.03 18.59 -3.97
CA ALA A 57 3.28 18.77 -3.23
C ALA A 57 4.25 19.78 -3.90
N GLN A 58 4.03 20.09 -5.18
CA GLN A 58 4.84 21.03 -5.97
C GLN A 58 4.20 22.43 -6.03
N THR A 59 3.07 22.63 -5.34
CA THR A 59 2.29 23.87 -5.35
C THR A 59 2.09 24.39 -3.93
N ASP A 60 1.44 25.55 -3.80
CA ASP A 60 1.18 26.14 -2.48
C ASP A 60 0.21 25.26 -1.65
N PRO A 61 0.63 24.74 -0.49
CA PRO A 61 -0.21 23.90 0.36
C PRO A 61 -1.40 24.66 0.96
N GLU A 62 -1.33 25.99 1.13
CA GLU A 62 -2.44 26.77 1.69
C GLU A 62 -3.68 26.75 0.78
N ALA A 63 -3.48 26.62 -0.54
CA ALA A 63 -4.57 26.49 -1.50
C ALA A 63 -5.40 25.21 -1.29
N PHE A 64 -4.79 24.13 -0.79
CA PHE A 64 -5.44 22.84 -0.56
C PHE A 64 -6.12 22.75 0.80
N PHE A 65 -5.71 23.58 1.76
CA PHE A 65 -6.27 23.66 3.11
C PHE A 65 -6.78 25.08 3.42
N PRO A 66 -7.79 25.59 2.69
CA PRO A 66 -8.27 26.95 2.88
C PRO A 66 -8.92 27.13 4.25
N GLU A 67 -8.72 28.30 4.85
CA GLU A 67 -9.47 28.74 6.02
C GLU A 67 -10.97 28.83 5.73
N LYS A 68 -11.79 28.98 6.79
CA LYS A 68 -13.27 29.06 6.68
C LYS A 68 -13.68 30.15 5.70
N GLY A 69 -14.07 29.76 4.48
CA GLY A 69 -14.53 30.67 3.42
C GLY A 69 -13.54 30.93 2.29
N GLY A 70 -12.35 30.33 2.32
CA GLY A 70 -11.36 30.42 1.25
C GLY A 70 -11.80 29.73 -0.05
N SER A 71 -11.22 30.18 -1.16
CA SER A 71 -11.53 29.63 -2.49
C SER A 71 -10.89 28.25 -2.68
N THR A 72 -11.71 27.26 -3.03
CA THR A 72 -11.26 25.90 -3.37
C THR A 72 -11.05 25.69 -4.87
N ARG A 73 -11.32 26.72 -5.70
CA ARG A 73 -11.31 26.58 -7.16
C ARG A 73 -9.93 26.31 -7.72
N GLU A 74 -8.91 26.97 -7.16
CA GLU A 74 -7.51 26.80 -7.57
C GLU A 74 -7.03 25.38 -7.35
N ALA A 75 -7.10 24.91 -6.10
CA ALA A 75 -6.69 23.56 -5.72
C ALA A 75 -7.44 22.48 -6.50
N LYS A 76 -8.74 22.64 -6.75
CA LYS A 76 -9.50 21.70 -7.58
C LYS A 76 -8.95 21.59 -9.00
N ARG A 77 -8.59 22.71 -9.63
CA ARG A 77 -8.02 22.70 -10.98
C ARG A 77 -6.66 22.01 -11.01
N ILE A 78 -5.81 22.26 -10.01
CA ILE A 78 -4.52 21.59 -9.89
C ILE A 78 -4.71 20.08 -9.71
N CYS A 79 -5.59 19.66 -8.78
CA CYS A 79 -5.93 18.26 -8.58
C CYS A 79 -6.44 17.56 -9.85
N GLN A 80 -7.21 18.25 -10.71
CA GLN A 80 -7.73 17.65 -11.94
C GLN A 80 -6.64 17.26 -12.95
N GLY A 81 -5.48 17.93 -12.90
CA GLY A 81 -4.31 17.58 -13.72
C GLY A 81 -3.37 16.58 -13.06
N CYS A 82 -3.65 16.15 -11.83
CA CYS A 82 -2.79 15.24 -11.07
C CYS A 82 -2.94 13.80 -11.56
N GLU A 83 -1.82 13.12 -11.79
CA GLU A 83 -1.81 11.73 -12.26
C GLU A 83 -2.34 10.76 -11.20
N VAL A 84 -1.97 10.98 -9.93
CA VAL A 84 -2.36 10.15 -8.77
C VAL A 84 -3.69 10.54 -8.12
N LYS A 85 -4.59 11.17 -8.89
CA LYS A 85 -5.83 11.73 -8.33
C LYS A 85 -6.77 10.65 -7.79
N ASP A 86 -6.76 9.47 -8.40
CA ASP A 86 -7.72 8.40 -8.12
C ASP A 86 -7.28 7.68 -6.83
N GLU A 87 -6.00 7.36 -6.72
CA GLU A 87 -5.35 6.83 -5.51
C GLU A 87 -5.49 7.80 -4.33
N CYS A 88 -5.29 9.11 -4.58
CA CYS A 88 -5.50 10.15 -3.59
C CYS A 88 -6.95 10.21 -3.08
N LEU A 89 -7.92 10.02 -3.97
CA LEU A 89 -9.33 10.00 -3.61
C LEU A 89 -9.68 8.77 -2.78
N GLU A 90 -9.23 7.59 -3.22
CA GLU A 90 -9.44 6.33 -2.53
C GLU A 90 -8.87 6.39 -1.11
N TYR A 91 -7.64 6.88 -0.96
CA TYR A 91 -7.02 7.11 0.34
C TYR A 91 -7.87 8.03 1.21
N ALA A 92 -8.34 9.15 0.69
CA ALA A 92 -9.14 10.11 1.45
C ALA A 92 -10.50 9.53 1.88
N LEU A 93 -11.10 8.66 1.07
CA LEU A 93 -12.35 7.97 1.41
C LEU A 93 -12.15 6.87 2.45
N ALA A 94 -11.06 6.09 2.33
CA ALA A 94 -10.69 5.03 3.25
C ALA A 94 -10.32 5.56 4.64
N ASN A 95 -9.58 6.67 4.70
CA ASN A 95 -9.11 7.28 5.96
C ASN A 95 -10.09 8.34 6.52
N ASP A 96 -11.24 8.56 5.85
CA ASP A 96 -12.23 9.58 6.21
C ASP A 96 -11.62 10.98 6.39
N GLU A 97 -10.75 11.39 5.46
CA GLU A 97 -10.04 12.66 5.56
C GLU A 97 -11.03 13.83 5.58
N ARG A 98 -10.94 14.64 6.64
CA ARG A 98 -11.97 15.63 6.98
C ARG A 98 -11.69 17.03 6.47
N PHE A 99 -10.45 17.35 6.13
CA PHE A 99 -10.07 18.70 5.73
C PHE A 99 -9.45 18.70 4.34
N GLY A 100 -9.48 19.86 3.70
CA GLY A 100 -8.83 20.10 2.42
C GLY A 100 -9.42 19.41 1.19
N ILE A 101 -8.74 19.61 0.07
CA ILE A 101 -9.07 19.05 -1.24
C ILE A 101 -8.27 17.77 -1.47
N TRP A 102 -8.99 16.68 -1.76
CA TRP A 102 -8.41 15.36 -2.03
C TRP A 102 -9.04 14.79 -3.30
N GLY A 103 -8.23 14.28 -4.23
CA GLY A 103 -8.72 13.74 -5.50
C GLY A 103 -9.61 14.71 -6.29
N GLY A 104 -9.38 16.03 -6.16
CA GLY A 104 -10.20 17.05 -6.81
C GLY A 104 -11.56 17.33 -6.15
N LEU A 105 -11.85 16.71 -5.00
CA LEU A 105 -13.09 16.87 -4.26
C LEU A 105 -12.85 17.57 -2.93
N SER A 106 -13.74 18.50 -2.59
CA SER A 106 -13.80 19.09 -1.25
C SER A 106 -14.42 18.13 -0.24
N GLU A 107 -14.20 18.38 1.05
CA GLU A 107 -14.84 17.66 2.16
C GLU A 107 -16.36 17.49 1.95
N ARG A 108 -17.06 18.57 1.56
CA ARG A 108 -18.51 18.54 1.34
C ARG A 108 -18.91 17.61 0.21
N GLU A 109 -18.11 17.55 -0.86
CA GLU A 109 -18.36 16.68 -2.01
C GLU A 109 -18.05 15.21 -1.68
N ARG A 110 -16.92 14.94 -1.01
CA ARG A 110 -16.60 13.58 -0.53
C ARG A 110 -17.67 13.02 0.39
N ARG A 111 -18.20 13.85 1.31
CA ARG A 111 -19.32 13.47 2.17
C ARG A 111 -20.62 13.17 1.40
N ARG A 112 -20.86 13.83 0.26
CA ARG A 112 -22.02 13.54 -0.60
C ARG A 112 -21.85 12.21 -1.32
N LEU A 113 -20.65 11.98 -1.89
CA LEU A 113 -20.24 10.71 -2.50
C LEU A 113 -20.37 9.53 -1.55
N LYS A 114 -19.81 9.63 -0.33
CA LYS A 114 -19.90 8.58 0.70
C LYS A 114 -21.33 8.25 1.12
N ARG A 115 -22.28 9.19 0.97
CA ARG A 115 -23.71 8.98 1.25
C ARG A 115 -24.52 8.51 0.04
N GLY A 116 -23.90 8.36 -1.13
CA GLY A 116 -24.61 8.03 -2.38
C GLY A 116 -25.55 9.14 -2.86
N ILE A 117 -25.35 10.39 -2.41
CA ILE A 117 -26.13 11.55 -2.83
C ILE A 117 -25.34 12.22 -3.95
N ILE A 118 -25.58 11.79 -5.19
CA ILE A 118 -24.91 12.28 -6.40
C ILE A 118 -25.92 13.09 -7.20
#